data_AF-A0A925DHA2-F1
#
_entry.id   AF-A0A925DHA2-F1
#
_cell.length_a   1.000
_cell.length_b   1.000
_cell.length_c   1.000
_cell.angle_alpha   90.00
_cell.angle_beta   90.00
_cell.angle_gamma   90.00
#
_symmetry.space_group_name_H-M   'P 1'
#
loop_
_entity.id
_entity.type
_entity.pdbx_description
1 polymer ?
#
loop_
_entity_poly.entity_id
_entity_poly.type
_entity_poly.pdbx_seq_one_letter_code
_entity_poly.pdbx_strand_id
1 'polypeptide(L)' 'MDTLNEQYRGFAVSVTPVKDCKDLWDALYRIVPSDGPAGVLPGGAITRSSTLGGHATPEIACRAGLAVAKTEIDNLLALG' A
#
# COMPACT_ATOMS: atom_id res chain seq x y z
N MET A 1 -6.84 -15.85 -0.79
CA MET A 1 -6.59 -14.62 -1.55
C MET A 1 -5.52 -13.89 -0.80
N ASP A 2 -4.36 -13.78 -1.42
CA ASP A 2 -3.14 -13.61 -0.67
C ASP A 2 -2.70 -12.15 -0.75
N THR A 3 -2.25 -11.62 0.38
CA THR A 3 -1.64 -10.29 0.47
C THR A 3 -0.52 -10.18 -0.56
N LEU A 4 -0.59 -9.15 -1.40
CA LEU A 4 0.47 -8.81 -2.35
C LEU A 4 1.60 -8.13 -1.57
N ASN A 5 2.78 -8.73 -1.58
CA ASN A 5 3.97 -8.14 -0.96
C ASN A 5 4.99 -7.78 -2.03
N GLU A 6 5.47 -6.54 -2.01
CA GLU A 6 6.45 -6.04 -2.97
C GLU A 6 7.47 -5.13 -2.28
N GLN A 7 8.70 -5.12 -2.77
CA GLN A 7 9.71 -4.15 -2.36
C GLN A 7 9.83 -3.04 -3.39
N TYR A 8 9.85 -1.80 -2.95
CA TYR A 8 9.95 -0.62 -3.80
C TYR A 8 10.84 0.43 -3.17
N ARG A 9 11.93 0.79 -3.86
CA ARG A 9 12.86 1.89 -3.50
C ARG A 9 13.31 1.90 -2.03
N GLY A 10 13.60 0.72 -1.46
CA GLY A 10 14.05 0.59 -0.07
C GLY A 10 12.91 0.49 0.96
N PHE A 11 11.68 0.28 0.50
CA PHE A 11 10.51 0.03 1.35
C PHE A 11 9.86 -1.31 0.99
N ALA A 12 9.40 -2.03 2.02
CA ALA A 12 8.48 -3.16 1.89
C ALA A 12 7.03 -2.65 1.89
N VAL A 13 6.27 -3.05 0.88
CA VAL A 13 4.86 -2.74 0.70
C VAL A 13 4.05 -4.03 0.79
N SER A 14 3.04 -4.05 1.65
CA SER A 14 2.07 -5.15 1.75
C SER A 14 0.68 -4.61 1.41
N VAL A 15 -0.03 -5.24 0.47
CA VAL A 15 -1.38 -4.86 0.06
C VAL A 15 -2.33 -6.03 0.25
N THR A 16 -3.36 -5.83 1.05
CA THR A 16 -4.41 -6.82 1.33
C THR A 16 -5.71 -6.35 0.68
N PRO A 17 -6.32 -7.14 -0.21
CA PRO A 17 -7.62 -6.82 -0.76
C PRO A 17 -8.68 -7.03 0.33
N VAL A 18 -9.59 -6.08 0.47
CA VAL A 18 -10.68 -6.11 1.45
C VAL A 18 -11.99 -6.09 0.69
N LYS A 19 -12.85 -7.09 0.89
CA LYS A 19 -14.17 -7.09 0.24
C LYS A 19 -15.04 -6.02 0.90
N ASP A 20 -15.51 -5.06 0.10
CA ASP A 20 -16.45 -4.02 0.51
C ASP A 20 -17.90 -4.46 0.22
N CYS A 21 -18.86 -3.71 0.78
CA CYS A 21 -20.28 -3.86 0.48
C CYS A 21 -20.52 -3.63 -1.04
N LYS A 22 -21.49 -4.36 -1.62
CA LYS A 22 -21.87 -4.32 -3.06
C LYS A 22 -20.96 -5.12 -4.01
N ASP A 23 -20.32 -6.17 -3.53
CA ASP A 23 -19.44 -7.06 -4.33
C ASP A 23 -18.23 -6.34 -4.96
N LEU A 24 -17.83 -5.22 -4.37
CA LEU A 24 -16.62 -4.49 -4.75
C LEU A 24 -15.49 -4.80 -3.77
N TRP A 25 -14.26 -4.47 -4.18
CA TRP A 25 -13.04 -4.74 -3.43
C TRP A 25 -12.23 -3.47 -3.24
N ASP A 26 -11.86 -3.20 -1.99
CA ASP A 26 -10.93 -2.15 -1.60
C ASP A 26 -9.54 -2.74 -1.34
N ALA A 27 -8.56 -1.87 -1.09
CA ALA A 27 -7.20 -2.28 -0.77
C ALA A 27 -6.68 -1.58 0.49
N LEU A 28 -6.26 -2.37 1.47
CA LEU A 28 -5.47 -1.92 2.60
C LEU A 28 -3.99 -2.10 2.26
N TYR A 29 -3.18 -1.07 2.38
CA TYR A 29 -1.73 -1.20 2.17
C TYR A 29 -0.92 -0.69 3.35
N ARG A 30 0.26 -1.28 3.50
CA ARG A 30 1.23 -0.97 4.55
C ARG A 30 2.60 -0.78 3.92
N ILE A 31 3.28 0.31 4.29
CA ILE A 31 4.62 0.66 3.84
C ILE A 31 5.56 0.64 5.05
N VAL A 32 6.69 -0.05 4.94
CA VAL A 32 7.72 -0.17 5.98
C VAL A 32 9.10 0.00 5.35
N PRO A 33 10.07 0.72 5.95
CA PRO A 33 11.44 0.74 5.46
C PRO A 33 12.08 -0.65 5.49
N SER A 34 12.81 -1.04 4.44
CA SER A 34 13.47 -2.35 4.34
C SER A 34 14.77 -2.45 5.14
N ASP A 35 15.54 -1.36 5.25
CA ASP A 35 16.92 -1.36 5.78
C ASP A 35 17.19 -0.30 6.88
N GLY A 36 16.28 -0.14 7.84
CA GLY A 36 16.59 0.74 8.97
C GLY A 36 15.65 0.64 10.17
N PRO A 37 16.13 1.02 11.38
CA PRO A 37 15.24 1.21 12.52
C PRO A 37 14.16 2.23 12.15
N ALA A 38 12.99 2.13 12.77
CA ALA A 38 11.72 2.80 12.42
C ALA A 38 11.71 4.35 12.38
N GLY A 39 12.85 5.02 12.21
CA GLY A 39 13.04 6.47 12.29
C GLY A 39 13.44 7.21 11.00
N VAL A 40 13.52 6.56 9.83
CA VAL A 40 13.80 7.27 8.55
C VAL A 40 12.52 7.85 7.92
N LEU A 41 11.34 7.35 8.31
CA LEU A 41 10.07 8.00 8.02
C LEU A 41 9.69 8.89 9.23
N PRO A 42 9.28 10.15 9.03
CA PRO A 42 8.62 10.93 10.08
C PRO A 42 7.29 10.25 10.43
N GLY A 43 7.32 9.25 11.32
CA GLY A 43 6.14 8.51 11.79
C GLY A 43 6.23 6.98 11.82
N GLY A 44 7.30 6.34 11.35
CA GLY A 44 7.42 4.87 11.35
C GLY A 44 6.62 4.19 10.22
N ALA A 45 6.08 2.98 10.47
CA ALA A 45 5.32 2.22 9.47
C ALA A 45 4.00 2.93 9.11
N ILE A 46 3.75 3.12 7.81
CA ILE A 46 2.54 3.79 7.31
C ILE A 46 1.53 2.72 6.96
N THR A 47 0.35 2.76 7.60
CA THR A 47 -0.81 1.95 7.23
C THR A 47 -1.90 2.87 6.70
N ARG A 48 -2.39 2.59 5.50
CA ARG A 48 -3.41 3.38 4.81
C ARG A 48 -4.39 2.46 4.08
N SER A 49 -5.64 2.90 3.98
CA SER A 49 -6.64 2.28 3.12
C SER A 49 -6.80 3.14 1.87
N SER A 50 -6.78 2.53 0.69
CA SER A 50 -7.19 3.18 -0.56
C SER A 50 -8.56 2.64 -0.95
N THR A 51 -9.52 3.56 -1.08
CA THR A 51 -10.85 3.29 -1.62
C THR A 51 -11.05 4.16 -2.86
N LEU A 52 -10.74 3.62 -4.04
CA LEU A 52 -10.99 4.28 -5.33
C LEU A 52 -12.35 3.82 -5.90
N GLY A 53 -13.41 3.92 -5.08
CA GLY A 53 -14.78 3.60 -5.49
C GLY A 53 -15.10 2.11 -5.59
N GLY A 54 -14.23 1.25 -5.05
CA GLY A 54 -14.37 -0.20 -5.06
C GLY A 54 -14.03 -0.83 -6.42
N HIS A 55 -13.23 -1.89 -6.42
CA HIS A 55 -12.77 -2.59 -7.61
C HIS A 55 -13.57 -3.87 -7.87
N ALA A 56 -13.78 -4.19 -9.15
CA ALA A 56 -14.56 -5.37 -9.55
C ALA A 56 -13.90 -6.70 -9.12
N THR A 57 -12.57 -6.72 -9.00
CA THR A 57 -11.85 -7.90 -8.54
C THR A 57 -10.78 -7.54 -7.50
N PRO A 58 -10.46 -8.47 -6.61
CA PRO A 58 -9.42 -8.31 -5.59
C PRO A 58 -8.03 -8.10 -6.18
N GLU A 59 -7.72 -8.69 -7.33
CA GLU A 59 -6.45 -8.48 -8.03
C GLU A 59 -6.31 -7.03 -8.51
N ILE A 60 -7.41 -6.45 -9.01
CA ILE A 60 -7.44 -5.03 -9.42
C ILE A 60 -7.25 -4.14 -8.18
N ALA A 61 -7.91 -4.47 -7.06
CA ALA A 61 -7.73 -3.77 -5.81
C ALA A 61 -6.27 -3.79 -5.34
N CYS A 62 -5.61 -4.95 -5.35
CA CYS A 62 -4.20 -5.06 -4.99
C CYS A 62 -3.29 -4.21 -5.88
N ARG A 63 -3.49 -4.23 -7.21
CA ARG A 63 -2.70 -3.43 -8.14
C ARG A 63 -2.91 -1.93 -7.93
N ALA A 64 -4.15 -1.51 -7.69
CA ALA A 64 -4.47 -0.12 -7.39
C ALA A 64 -3.83 0.33 -6.07
N GLY A 65 -4.00 -0.45 -5.00
CA GLY A 65 -3.37 -0.19 -3.70
C GLY A 65 -1.85 -0.12 -3.77
N LEU A 66 -1.22 -0.99 -4.57
CA LEU A 66 0.22 -0.95 -4.82
C LEU A 66 0.66 0.33 -5.55
N ALA A 67 -0.07 0.75 -6.59
CA ALA A 67 0.26 1.97 -7.33
C ALA A 67 0.18 3.22 -6.45
N VAL A 68 -0.83 3.29 -5.57
CA VAL A 68 -0.95 4.34 -4.56
C VAL A 68 0.23 4.29 -3.58
N ALA A 69 0.55 3.11 -3.05
CA ALA A 69 1.66 2.95 -2.12
C ALA A 69 3.01 3.38 -2.72
N LYS A 70 3.28 3.05 -3.99
CA LYS A 70 4.48 3.49 -4.71
C LYS A 70 4.52 5.01 -4.86
N THR A 71 3.38 5.62 -5.21
CA THR A 71 3.26 7.09 -5.31
C THR A 71 3.52 7.75 -3.96
N GLU A 72 3.01 7.20 -2.86
CA GLU A 72 3.32 7.70 -1.52
C GLU A 72 4.81 7.60 -1.19
N ILE A 73 5.46 6.47 -1.50
CA ILE A 73 6.91 6.31 -1.34
C ILE A 73 7.66 7.36 -2.17
N ASP A 74 7.27 7.57 -3.42
CA ASP A 74 7.92 8.57 -4.28
C ASP A 74 7.75 9.99 -3.72
N ASN A 75 6.59 10.33 -3.18
CA ASN A 75 6.35 11.61 -2.50
C ASN A 75 7.21 11.76 -1.23
N LEU A 76 7.32 10.70 -0.43
CA LEU A 76 8.17 10.68 0.77
C LEU A 76 9.64 10.90 0.42
N LEU A 77 10.12 10.26 -0.65
CA LEU A 77 11.49 10.41 -1.14
C LEU A 77 11.75 11.76 -1.81
N ALA A 78 10.73 12.42 -2.35
CA ALA A 78 10.86 13.74 -2.96
C ALA A 78 10.87 14.89 -1.94
N LEU A 79 10.34 14.66 -0.73
CA LEU A 79 10.24 15.65 0.35
C LEU A 79 11.33 15.50 1.42
N GLY A 80 12.09 14.39 1.42
CA GLY A 80 13.22 14.12 2.33
C GLY A 80 14.56 14.46 1.70
#